data_AF-A0A971T628-F1
#
_entry.id   AF-A0A971T628-F1
#
_cell.length_a   1.000
_cell.length_b   1.000
_cell.length_c   1.000
_cell.angle_alpha   90.00
_cell.angle_beta   90.00
_cell.angle_gamma   90.00
#
_symmetry.space_group_name_H-M   'P 1'
#
loop_
_entity.id
_entity.type
_entity.pdbx_description
1 polymer ?
#
loop_
_entity_poly.entity_id
_entity_poly.type
_entity_poly.pdbx_seq_one_letter_code
_entity_poly.pdbx_strand_id
1 'polypeptide(L)' 'MALEVLKWLVIARCILSFVRHDPYQPVIKFIYDITEPVMAPFRRLLPAAGGMDFSPIVLFFAIQILQSFFMRYISF' A
#
# COMPACT_ATOMS: atom_id res chain seq x y z
N MET A 1 13.91 9.73 0.58
CA MET A 1 13.01 10.13 1.70
C MET A 1 11.53 9.99 1.34
N ALA A 2 11.02 10.59 0.25
CA ALA A 2 9.60 10.48 -0.12
C ALA A 2 9.09 9.04 -0.35
N LEU A 3 9.90 8.19 -1.00
CA LEU A 3 9.56 6.78 -1.24
C LEU A 3 9.43 5.97 0.07
N GLU A 4 10.28 6.25 1.06
CA GLU A 4 10.22 5.59 2.36
C GLU A 4 8.92 5.93 3.09
N VAL A 5 8.49 7.19 3.04
CA VAL A 5 7.22 7.64 3.63
C VAL A 5 6.03 6.95 2.96
N LEU A 6 6.03 6.89 1.62
CA LEU A 6 4.96 6.22 0.87
C LEU A 6 4.87 4.72 1.24
N LYS A 7 6.02 4.04 1.40
CA LYS A 7 6.07 2.64 1.86
C LYS A 7 5.38 2.46 3.20
N TRP A 8 5.67 3.32 4.18
CA TRP A 8 5.04 3.25 5.50
C TRP A 8 3.53 3.57 5.46
N LEU A 9 3.10 4.54 4.64
CA LEU A 9 1.68 4.86 4.47
C LEU A 9 0.89 3.71 3.84
N VAL A 10 1.49 3.01 2.88
CA VAL A 10 0.91 1.80 2.30
C VAL A 10 0.78 0.68 3.33
N ILE A 11 1.80 0.48 4.17
CA ILE A 11 1.75 -0.49 5.27
C ILE A 11 0.65 -0.12 6.27
N ALA A 12 0.52 1.17 6.61
CA ALA A 12 -0.57 1.65 7.48
C ALA A 12 -1.95 1.38 6.86
N ARG A 13 -2.13 1.66 5.56
CA ARG A 13 -3.37 1.35 4.82
C ARG A 13 -3.68 -0.15 4.77
N CYS A 14 -2.65 -1.00 4.71
CA CYS A 14 -2.79 -2.45 4.85
C CYS A 14 -3.37 -2.82 6.21
N ILE A 15 -2.76 -2.35 7.30
CA ILE A 15 -3.22 -2.67 8.65
C ILE A 15 -4.66 -2.15 8.85
N LEU A 16 -4.95 -0.94 8.37
CA LEU A 16 -6.30 -0.37 8.41
C LEU A 16 -7.31 -1.20 7.62
N SER A 17 -6.94 -1.86 6.51
CA SER A 17 -7.90 -2.71 5.79
C SER A 17 -8.26 -4.01 6.53
N PHE A 18 -7.43 -4.45 7.49
CA PHE A 18 -7.70 -5.63 8.33
C PHE A 18 -8.40 -5.31 9.67
N VAL A 19 -8.42 -4.04 10.07
CA VAL A 19 -8.98 -3.60 11.35
C VAL A 19 -10.16 -2.68 11.09
N ARG A 20 -11.30 -2.90 11.77
CA ARG A 20 -12.42 -1.94 11.70
C ARG A 20 -11.97 -0.59 12.24
N HIS A 21 -12.12 0.45 11.44
CA HIS A 21 -11.73 1.80 11.76
C HIS A 21 -12.77 2.79 11.25
N ASP A 22 -12.76 4.02 11.77
CA ASP A 22 -13.63 5.10 11.31
C ASP A 22 -12.97 5.83 10.10
N PRO A 23 -13.53 5.73 8.89
CA PRO A 23 -12.97 6.38 7.70
C PRO A 23 -13.03 7.91 7.76
N TYR A 24 -13.84 8.50 8.64
CA TYR A 24 -13.96 9.95 8.80
C TYR A 24 -12.86 10.55 9.69
N GLN A 25 -12.06 9.71 10.35
CA GLN A 25 -10.98 10.18 11.21
C GLN A 25 -9.89 10.88 10.35
N PRO A 26 -9.46 12.12 10.69
CA PRO A 26 -8.60 12.92 9.80
C PRO A 26 -7.30 12.25 9.37
N VAL A 27 -6.66 11.50 10.28
CA VAL A 27 -5.41 10.77 10.01
C VAL A 27 -5.64 9.63 9.03
N ILE A 28 -6.75 8.91 9.17
CA ILE A 28 -7.12 7.81 8.28
C ILE A 28 -7.41 8.38 6.91
N LYS A 29 -8.26 9.41 6.81
CA LYS A 29 -8.56 10.08 5.55
C LYS A 29 -7.28 10.55 4.83
N PHE A 30 -6.36 11.16 5.56
CA PHE A 30 -5.06 11.56 5.01
C PHE A 30 -4.26 10.39 4.42
N ILE A 31 -4.18 9.25 5.14
CA ILE A 31 -3.50 8.05 4.64
C ILE A 31 -4.16 7.57 3.35
N TYR A 32 -5.49 7.49 3.31
CA TYR A 32 -6.24 7.05 2.13
C TYR A 32 -6.02 8.00 0.94
N ASP A 33 -6.13 9.32 1.14
CA ASP A 33 -5.96 10.32 0.07
C ASP A 33 -4.56 10.26 -0.55
N ILE A 34 -3.51 10.11 0.26
CA ILE A 34 -2.12 10.04 -0.24
C ILE A 34 -1.83 8.72 -0.95
N THR A 35 -2.36 7.62 -0.44
CA THR A 35 -2.07 6.28 -0.98
C THR A 35 -2.97 5.92 -2.17
N GLU A 36 -4.08 6.62 -2.39
CA GLU A 36 -5.05 6.26 -3.42
C GLU A 36 -4.58 6.36 -4.87
N PRO A 37 -3.83 7.38 -5.32
CA PRO A 37 -3.31 7.37 -6.69
C PRO A 37 -2.40 6.16 -6.96
N VAL A 38 -1.73 5.65 -5.93
CA VAL A 38 -0.87 4.47 -6.03
C VAL A 38 -1.68 3.18 -5.96
N MET A 39 -2.71 3.09 -5.11
CA MET A 39 -3.54 1.88 -4.96
C MET A 39 -4.59 1.69 -6.06
N ALA A 40 -5.10 2.76 -6.66
CA ALA A 40 -6.12 2.72 -7.71
C ALA A 40 -5.82 1.77 -8.89
N PRO A 41 -4.61 1.73 -9.48
CA PRO A 41 -4.28 0.76 -10.52
C PRO A 41 -4.25 -0.70 -10.02
N PHE A 42 -3.82 -0.93 -8.77
CA PHE A 42 -3.79 -2.29 -8.20
C PHE A 42 -5.18 -2.81 -7.85
N ARG A 43 -6.10 -1.94 -7.42
CA ARG A 43 -7.53 -2.28 -7.23
C ARG A 43 -8.22 -2.74 -8.52
N ARG A 44 -7.75 -2.28 -9.69
CA ARG A 44 -8.25 -2.76 -10.98
C ARG A 44 -7.72 -4.14 -11.35
N LEU A 45 -6.53 -4.50 -10.85
CA LEU A 45 -5.92 -5.81 -11.08
C LEU A 45 -6.46 -6.89 -10.12
N LEU A 46 -6.85 -6.50 -8.90
CA LEU A 46 -7.29 -7.43 -7.87
C LEU A 46 -8.81 -7.29 -7.66
N PRO A 47 -9.64 -8.29 -8.03
CA PRO A 47 -11.05 -8.26 -7.68
C PRO A 47 -11.19 -8.20 -6.15
N ALA A 48 -12.10 -7.36 -5.66
CA ALA A 48 -12.41 -7.27 -4.23
C ALA A 48 -12.93 -8.63 -3.74
N ALA A 49 -12.06 -9.44 -3.12
CA ALA A 49 -12.45 -10.74 -2.59
C ALA A 49 -13.22 -10.52 -1.28
N GLY A 50 -14.56 -10.58 -1.35
CA GLY A 50 -15.43 -10.57 -0.18
C GLY A 50 -15.47 -9.25 0.61
N GLY A 51 -15.19 -8.11 -0.02
CA GLY A 51 -15.16 -6.81 0.66
C GLY A 51 -13.89 -6.57 1.49
N MET A 52 -12.95 -7.51 1.47
CA MET A 52 -11.64 -7.38 2.10
C MET A 52 -10.63 -6.93 1.04
N ASP A 53 -9.99 -5.78 1.26
CA ASP A 53 -9.05 -5.22 0.29
C ASP A 53 -7.68 -5.90 0.48
N PHE A 54 -7.37 -6.90 -0.35
CA PHE A 54 -6.07 -7.60 -0.35
C PHE A 54 -4.97 -6.85 -1.11
N SER A 55 -5.34 -5.75 -1.77
CA SER A 55 -4.41 -4.87 -2.48
C SER A 55 -3.20 -4.43 -1.65
N PRO A 56 -3.28 -4.22 -0.32
CA PRO A 56 -2.13 -3.76 0.44
C PRO A 56 -1.08 -4.85 0.70
N ILE A 57 -1.49 -6.13 0.79
CA ILE A 57 -0.55 -7.26 0.88
C ILE A 57 0.22 -7.39 -0.44
N VAL A 58 -0.48 -7.31 -1.56
CA VAL A 58 0.14 -7.40 -2.89
C VAL A 58 1.11 -6.24 -3.12
N LEU A 59 0.75 -5.03 -2.68
CA LEU A 59 1.61 -3.86 -2.78
C LEU A 59 2.87 -3.99 -1.91
N PHE A 60 2.76 -4.57 -0.71
CA PHE A 60 3.90 -4.87 0.16
C PHE A 60 4.89 -5.84 -0.50
N PHE A 61 4.40 -6.93 -1.09
CA PHE A 61 5.24 -7.88 -1.82
C PHE A 61 5.88 -7.24 -3.07
N ALA A 62 5.14 -6.41 -3.81
CA ALA A 62 5.67 -5.70 -4.98
C ALA A 62 6.84 -4.77 -4.60
N ILE A 63 6.73 -4.05 -3.48
CA ILE A 63 7.80 -3.18 -2.98
C ILE A 63 9.03 -4.00 -2.58
N GLN A 64 8.86 -5.14 -1.91
CA GLN A 64 10.00 -6.00 -1.53
C GLN A 64 10.75 -6.57 -2.75
N ILE A 65 10.01 -6.97 -3.78
CA ILE A 65 10.60 -7.44 -5.04
C ILE A 65 11.38 -6.29 -5.70
N LEU A 66 10.78 -5.11 -5.83
CA LEU A 66 11.43 -3.93 -6.41
C LEU A 66 12.71 -3.55 -5.67
N GLN A 67 12.68 -3.52 -4.33
CA GLN A 67 13.88 -3.24 -3.52
C GLN A 67 14.96 -4.30 -3.72
N SER A 68 14.59 -5.58 -3.75
CA SER A 68 15.55 -6.67 -3.94
C SER A 68 16.20 -6.61 -5.32
N PHE A 69 15.43 -6.29 -6.36
CA PHE A 69 15.95 -6.08 -7.71
C PHE A 69 16.88 -4.86 -7.78
N PHE A 70 16.49 -3.75 -7.17
CA PHE A 70 17.28 -2.52 -7.20
C PHE A 70 18.61 -2.67 -6.43
N MET A 71 18.58 -3.27 -5.25
CA MET A 71 19.79 -3.60 -4.47
C MET A 71 20.70 -4.54 -5.23
N ARG A 72 20.13 -5.54 -5.91
CA ARG A 72 20.91 -6.47 -6.73
C ARG A 72 21.56 -5.77 -7.92
N TYR A 73 20.90 -4.81 -8.56
CA TYR A 73 21.44 -4.07 -9.71
C TYR A 73 22.54 -3.08 -9.33
N ILE A 74 22.44 -2.46 -8.15
CA ILE A 74 23.46 -1.53 -7.61
C ILE A 74 24.71 -2.26 -7.11
N SER A 75 24.60 -3.53 -6.77
CA SER A 75 25.70 -4.36 -6.26
C SER A 75 26.51 -5.07 -7.36
N PHE A 76 26.25 -4.79 -8.64
CA PHE A 76 27.06 -5.19 -9.80
C PHE A 76 27.83 -3.98 -10.34
#